data_AF-A0A350IEF0-F1
#
_entry.id   AF-A0A350IEF0-F1
#
_cell.length_a   1.000
_cell.length_b   1.000
_cell.length_c   1.000
_cell.angle_alpha   90.00
_cell.angle_beta   90.00
_cell.angle_gamma   90.00
#
_symmetry.space_group_name_H-M   'P 1'
#
loop_
_entity.id
_entity.type
_entity.pdbx_description
1 polymer ?
#
loop_
_entity_poly.entity_id
_entity_poly.type
_entity_poly.pdbx_seq_one_letter_code
_entity_poly.pdbx_strand_id
1 'polypeptide(L)'
;NLISLAVWWSIGIIIIYLGRNQWSETQQKKYIFYFALIIAATQLFKIFARLYLGTFDITTDLPLELCNIMSLIMPFIMLYKWRFGWSIMFFWICAGTAQAMVTPTHIEAFPNYEALRYWAVHVGLPIIAIYGAVVYGWRVTWKDALFSAIGLNLIALVIYFANLIFDSNYMYLNAKPPGVTIYSILGPWPWYILRLEGVIFILFSLLLIPFEWLSYLDKKKRNGNSPNKSH
;
A
#
# COMPACT_ATOMS: atom_id res chain seq x y z
N ASN A 1 -10.91 8.85 -13.22
CA ASN A 1 -10.95 8.69 -14.69
C ASN A 1 -10.55 7.25 -15.05
N LEU A 2 -11.42 6.49 -15.73
CA LEU A 2 -11.18 5.09 -16.14
C LEU A 2 -9.93 4.92 -17.02
N ILE A 3 -9.60 5.92 -17.84
CA ILE A 3 -8.42 5.91 -18.72
C ILE A 3 -7.14 5.87 -17.87
N SER A 4 -7.04 6.71 -16.84
CA SER A 4 -5.88 6.75 -15.95
C SER A 4 -5.68 5.41 -15.23
N LEU A 5 -6.76 4.81 -14.75
CA LEU A 5 -6.74 3.47 -14.16
C LEU A 5 -6.24 2.42 -15.15
N ALA A 6 -6.78 2.40 -16.37
CA ALA A 6 -6.39 1.45 -17.41
C ALA A 6 -4.90 1.59 -17.77
N VAL A 7 -4.40 2.83 -17.89
CA VAL A 7 -2.99 3.10 -18.19
C VAL A 7 -2.09 2.56 -17.08
N TRP A 8 -2.37 2.90 -15.81
CA TRP A 8 -1.55 2.47 -14.69
C TRP A 8 -1.57 0.95 -14.50
N TRP A 9 -2.73 0.31 -14.64
CA TRP A 9 -2.83 -1.15 -14.60
C TRP A 9 -2.10 -1.82 -15.76
N SER A 10 -2.16 -1.25 -16.97
CA SER A 10 -1.41 -1.77 -18.12
C SER A 10 0.09 -1.73 -17.87
N ILE A 11 0.61 -0.61 -17.35
CA ILE A 11 2.00 -0.47 -16.91
C ILE A 11 2.34 -1.56 -15.89
N GLY A 12 1.48 -1.75 -14.88
CA GLY A 12 1.66 -2.76 -13.85
C GLY A 12 1.73 -4.18 -14.38
N ILE A 13 0.79 -4.56 -15.25
CA ILE A 13 0.75 -5.88 -15.89
C ILE A 13 2.02 -6.13 -16.70
N ILE A 14 2.48 -5.14 -17.47
CA ILE A 14 3.71 -5.23 -18.25
C ILE A 14 4.92 -5.42 -17.33
N ILE A 15 5.07 -4.59 -16.28
CA ILE A 15 6.18 -4.69 -15.32
C ILE A 15 6.21 -6.07 -14.65
N ILE A 16 5.06 -6.57 -14.20
CA ILE A 16 4.96 -7.88 -13.55
C ILE A 16 5.27 -9.01 -14.54
N TYR A 17 4.72 -8.95 -15.76
CA TYR A 17 4.94 -9.95 -16.79
C TYR A 17 6.43 -10.02 -17.21
N LEU A 18 7.04 -8.88 -17.50
CA LEU A 18 8.46 -8.80 -17.87
C LEU A 18 9.35 -9.22 -16.70
N GLY A 19 9.03 -8.77 -15.48
CA GLY A 19 9.73 -9.16 -14.27
C GLY A 19 9.75 -10.67 -14.04
N ARG A 20 8.60 -11.33 -14.23
CA ARG A 20 8.47 -12.77 -14.01
C ARG A 20 9.14 -13.61 -15.09
N ASN A 21 9.07 -13.20 -16.35
CA ASN A 21 9.36 -14.08 -17.49
C ASN A 21 10.63 -13.71 -18.27
N GLN A 22 11.13 -12.47 -18.18
CA GLN A 22 12.19 -11.98 -19.07
C GLN A 22 13.38 -11.35 -18.33
N TRP A 23 13.14 -10.67 -17.21
CA TRP A 23 14.20 -9.95 -16.49
C TRP A 23 15.06 -10.88 -15.63
N SER A 24 16.37 -10.64 -15.64
CA SER A 24 17.31 -11.22 -14.68
C SER A 24 17.06 -10.68 -13.26
N GLU A 25 17.58 -11.33 -12.22
CA GLU A 25 17.40 -10.85 -10.84
C GLU A 25 17.89 -9.42 -10.62
N THR A 26 19.01 -9.04 -11.25
CA THR A 26 19.56 -7.68 -11.20
C THR A 26 18.61 -6.68 -11.87
N GLN A 27 18.05 -7.04 -13.03
CA GLN A 27 17.07 -6.20 -13.73
C GLN A 27 15.78 -6.05 -12.93
N GLN A 28 15.25 -7.16 -12.37
CA GLN A 28 14.07 -7.14 -11.52
C GLN A 28 14.22 -6.15 -10.37
N LYS A 29 15.33 -6.25 -9.61
CA LYS A 29 15.65 -5.34 -8.52
C LYS A 29 15.79 -3.88 -8.99
N LYS A 30 16.55 -3.64 -10.05
CA LYS A 30 16.81 -2.29 -10.58
C LYS A 30 15.53 -1.59 -11.01
N TYR A 31 14.69 -2.26 -11.81
CA TYR A 31 13.51 -1.65 -12.40
C TYR A 31 12.39 -1.45 -11.38
N ILE A 32 12.15 -2.41 -10.48
CA ILE A 32 11.13 -2.21 -9.44
C ILE A 32 11.56 -1.12 -8.44
N PHE A 33 12.86 -1.02 -8.15
CA PHE A 33 13.40 0.08 -7.35
C PHE A 33 13.15 1.44 -8.01
N TYR A 34 13.47 1.60 -9.30
CA TYR A 34 13.21 2.86 -10.00
C TYR A 34 11.73 3.18 -10.12
N PHE A 35 10.88 2.18 -10.35
CA PHE A 35 9.44 2.37 -10.36
C PHE A 35 8.93 2.90 -9.02
N ALA A 36 9.36 2.30 -7.90
CA ALA A 36 9.05 2.79 -6.56
C ALA A 36 9.61 4.20 -6.31
N LEU A 37 10.85 4.45 -6.74
CA LEU A 37 11.52 5.74 -6.57
C LEU A 37 10.80 6.87 -7.32
N ILE A 38 10.29 6.61 -8.52
CA ILE A 38 9.49 7.57 -9.28
C ILE A 38 8.21 7.92 -8.53
N ILE A 39 7.51 6.92 -7.97
CA ILE A 39 6.30 7.17 -7.15
C ILE A 39 6.65 8.03 -5.93
N ALA A 40 7.71 7.69 -5.20
CA ALA A 40 8.19 8.49 -4.06
C ALA A 40 8.53 9.93 -4.47
N ALA A 41 9.24 10.10 -5.59
CA ALA A 41 9.62 11.41 -6.12
C ALA A 41 8.39 12.25 -6.50
N THR A 42 7.37 11.65 -7.11
CA THR A 42 6.11 12.36 -7.39
C THR A 42 5.41 12.82 -6.11
N GLN A 43 5.52 12.09 -4.99
CA GLN A 43 4.97 12.58 -3.73
C GLN A 43 5.77 13.74 -3.15
N LEU A 44 7.10 13.63 -3.14
CA LEU A 44 7.96 14.70 -2.63
C LEU A 44 7.85 15.97 -3.48
N PHE A 45 7.69 15.84 -4.80
CA PHE A 45 7.52 16.97 -5.70
C PHE A 45 6.31 17.83 -5.34
N LYS A 46 5.22 17.26 -4.79
CA LYS A 46 4.06 18.03 -4.33
C LYS A 46 4.48 19.07 -3.29
N ILE A 47 5.29 18.65 -2.32
CA ILE A 47 5.77 19.51 -1.23
C ILE A 47 6.60 20.66 -1.80
N PHE A 48 7.57 20.34 -2.66
CA PHE A 48 8.41 21.35 -3.32
C PHE A 48 7.59 22.33 -4.16
N ALA A 49 6.64 21.83 -4.96
CA ALA A 49 5.79 22.66 -5.80
C ALA A 49 4.92 23.62 -4.98
N ARG A 50 4.31 23.14 -3.88
CA ARG A 50 3.49 23.99 -3.01
C ARG A 50 4.31 25.01 -2.23
N LEU A 51 5.51 24.65 -1.77
CA LEU A 51 6.44 25.60 -1.15
C LEU A 51 6.84 26.70 -2.14
N TYR A 52 7.20 26.32 -3.37
CA TYR A 52 7.59 27.26 -4.42
C TYR A 52 6.45 28.21 -4.81
N LEU A 53 5.21 27.70 -4.86
CA LEU A 53 4.02 28.50 -5.18
C LEU A 53 3.48 29.31 -4.00
N GLY A 54 4.05 29.16 -2.80
CA GLY A 54 3.56 29.83 -1.58
C GLY A 54 2.19 29.31 -1.10
N THR A 55 1.78 28.12 -1.52
CA THR A 55 0.48 27.50 -1.20
C THR A 55 0.62 26.29 -0.27
N PHE A 56 1.79 26.11 0.34
CA PHE A 56 2.04 25.03 1.28
C PHE A 56 1.27 25.23 2.58
N ASP A 57 0.52 24.21 2.96
CA ASP A 57 -0.20 24.14 4.23
C ASP A 57 0.28 22.93 5.03
N ILE A 58 0.91 23.19 6.18
CA ILE A 58 1.46 22.16 7.06
C ILE A 58 0.40 21.18 7.58
N THR A 59 -0.88 21.56 7.57
CA THR A 59 -1.98 20.71 8.05
C THR A 59 -2.45 19.69 7.02
N THR A 60 -2.13 19.89 5.74
CA THR A 60 -2.60 19.03 4.63
C THR A 60 -1.50 18.55 3.68
N ASP A 61 -0.31 19.14 3.72
CA ASP A 61 0.73 18.90 2.71
C ASP A 61 1.94 18.11 3.18
N LEU A 62 2.14 17.93 4.49
CA LEU A 62 3.13 16.97 4.98
C LEU A 62 2.79 15.55 4.49
N PRO A 63 3.80 14.70 4.22
CA PRO A 63 3.60 13.35 3.72
C PRO A 63 3.26 12.37 4.86
N LEU A 64 2.35 12.78 5.76
CA LEU A 64 1.97 12.05 6.96
C LEU A 64 0.76 11.12 6.75
N GLU A 65 0.08 11.24 5.61
CA GLU A 65 -0.89 10.22 5.19
C GLU A 65 -0.22 8.87 4.96
N LEU A 66 -0.89 7.79 5.34
CA LEU A 66 -0.34 6.43 5.27
C LEU A 66 0.16 6.08 3.86
N CYS A 67 -0.58 6.46 2.81
CA CYS A 67 -0.18 6.19 1.42
C CYS A 67 1.08 6.96 1.00
N ASN A 68 1.27 8.18 1.51
CA ASN A 68 2.48 8.95 1.27
C ASN A 68 3.66 8.30 2.00
N ILE A 69 3.50 7.95 3.28
CA ILE A 69 4.54 7.26 4.05
C ILE A 69 4.96 5.96 3.35
N MET A 70 3.99 5.13 2.94
CA MET A 70 4.26 3.89 2.20
C MET A 70 5.05 4.17 0.91
N SER A 71 4.68 5.20 0.15
CA SER A 71 5.39 5.55 -1.08
C SER A 71 6.87 5.90 -0.86
N LEU A 72 7.20 6.53 0.28
CA LEU A 72 8.57 6.91 0.62
C LEU A 72 9.39 5.72 1.13
N ILE A 73 8.77 4.74 1.78
CA ILE A 73 9.45 3.57 2.35
C ILE A 73 9.67 2.47 1.29
N MET A 74 8.73 2.28 0.35
CA MET A 74 8.77 1.19 -0.62
C MET A 74 10.04 1.12 -1.48
N PRO A 75 10.66 2.22 -1.95
CA PRO A 75 11.94 2.18 -2.67
C PRO A 75 13.03 1.47 -1.86
N PHE A 76 13.15 1.76 -0.56
CA PHE A 76 14.14 1.13 0.31
C PHE A 76 13.87 -0.35 0.48
N ILE A 77 12.61 -0.74 0.71
CA ILE A 77 12.21 -2.14 0.83
C ILE A 77 12.59 -2.93 -0.44
N MET A 78 12.29 -2.36 -1.61
CA MET A 78 12.60 -2.98 -2.89
C MET A 78 14.11 -3.04 -3.17
N LEU A 79 14.84 -1.98 -2.82
CA LEU A 79 16.30 -1.92 -2.98
C LEU A 79 17.00 -3.01 -2.15
N TYR A 80 16.61 -3.18 -0.89
CA TYR A 80 17.23 -4.16 0.01
C TYR A 80 16.61 -5.55 -0.09
N LYS A 81 15.60 -5.74 -0.95
CA LYS A 81 14.76 -6.95 -0.99
C LYS A 81 14.29 -7.36 0.41
N TRP A 82 13.90 -6.36 1.22
CA TRP A 82 13.57 -6.55 2.62
C TRP A 82 12.19 -7.18 2.80
N ARG A 83 12.18 -8.51 2.82
CA ARG A 83 10.96 -9.32 2.85
C ARG A 83 9.98 -8.98 3.98
N PHE A 84 10.49 -8.73 5.19
CA PHE A 84 9.64 -8.42 6.34
C PHE A 84 9.03 -7.01 6.24
N GLY A 85 9.81 -6.02 5.81
CA GLY A 85 9.26 -4.69 5.51
C GLY A 85 8.19 -4.76 4.42
N TRP A 86 8.43 -5.55 3.36
CA TRP A 86 7.44 -5.80 2.32
C TRP A 86 6.16 -6.45 2.86
N SER A 87 6.25 -7.45 3.75
CA SER A 87 5.04 -8.13 4.25
C SER A 87 4.18 -7.18 5.07
N ILE A 88 4.78 -6.29 5.87
CA ILE A 88 4.07 -5.21 6.57
C ILE A 88 3.38 -4.28 5.56
N MET A 89 4.14 -3.75 4.59
CA MET A 89 3.60 -2.83 3.58
C MET A 89 2.55 -3.48 2.68
N PHE A 90 2.65 -4.77 2.38
CA PHE A 90 1.69 -5.49 1.54
C PHE A 90 0.27 -5.33 2.09
N PHE A 91 0.11 -5.57 3.40
CA PHE A 91 -1.18 -5.42 4.07
C PHE A 91 -1.67 -3.96 4.06
N TRP A 92 -0.81 -3.00 4.38
CA TRP A 92 -1.19 -1.58 4.42
C TRP A 92 -1.55 -1.05 3.04
N ILE A 93 -0.79 -1.41 2.01
CA ILE A 93 -1.03 -1.02 0.62
C ILE A 93 -2.35 -1.64 0.15
N CYS A 94 -2.49 -2.96 0.23
CA CYS A 94 -3.66 -3.64 -0.31
C CYS A 94 -4.96 -3.28 0.42
N ALA A 95 -4.92 -3.10 1.75
CA ALA A 95 -6.10 -2.67 2.51
C ALA A 95 -6.36 -1.16 2.35
N GLY A 96 -5.30 -0.33 2.43
CA GLY A 96 -5.41 1.12 2.49
C GLY A 96 -5.70 1.78 1.14
N THR A 97 -5.14 1.28 0.03
CA THR A 97 -5.40 1.89 -1.29
C THR A 97 -6.67 1.38 -1.95
N ALA A 98 -7.25 0.26 -1.48
CA ALA A 98 -8.46 -0.32 -2.06
C ALA A 98 -9.63 0.68 -2.06
N GLN A 99 -9.84 1.41 -0.96
CA GLN A 99 -10.93 2.39 -0.86
C GLN A 99 -10.76 3.54 -1.87
N ALA A 100 -9.54 4.02 -2.05
CA ALA A 100 -9.21 5.10 -2.97
C ALA A 100 -9.40 4.73 -4.46
N MET A 101 -9.38 3.44 -4.79
CA MET A 101 -9.67 2.94 -6.14
C MET A 101 -11.17 2.85 -6.41
N VAL A 102 -11.98 2.51 -5.38
CA VAL A 102 -13.44 2.36 -5.49
C VAL A 102 -14.14 3.71 -5.42
N THR A 103 -13.67 4.62 -4.56
CA THR A 103 -14.24 5.95 -4.39
C THR A 103 -13.15 7.01 -4.50
N PRO A 104 -12.72 7.35 -5.74
CA PRO A 104 -11.67 8.34 -5.94
C PRO A 104 -12.12 9.72 -5.45
N THR A 105 -11.32 10.33 -4.58
CA THR A 105 -11.59 11.67 -4.03
C THR A 105 -11.11 12.79 -4.94
N HIS A 106 -10.20 12.51 -5.87
CA HIS A 106 -9.71 13.46 -6.86
C HIS A 106 -10.53 13.43 -8.15
N ILE A 107 -11.01 14.61 -8.55
CA ILE A 107 -11.92 14.82 -9.69
C ILE A 107 -11.15 15.01 -11.01
N GLU A 108 -9.91 15.49 -10.93
CA GLU A 108 -9.12 15.86 -12.10
C GLU A 108 -8.73 14.65 -12.95
N ALA A 109 -8.80 14.84 -14.27
CA ALA A 109 -8.39 13.85 -15.25
C ALA A 109 -6.94 14.06 -15.68
N PHE A 110 -6.32 12.99 -16.18
CA PHE A 110 -5.06 13.10 -16.91
C PHE A 110 -5.18 14.14 -18.05
N PRO A 111 -4.16 15.00 -18.31
CA PRO A 111 -2.77 14.95 -17.83
C PRO A 111 -2.45 15.83 -16.61
N ASN A 112 -3.41 16.14 -15.72
CA ASN A 112 -3.13 16.94 -14.52
C ASN A 112 -2.12 16.23 -13.57
N TYR A 113 -1.21 17.01 -13.00
CA TYR A 113 -0.19 16.53 -12.06
C TYR A 113 -0.76 15.82 -10.81
N GLU A 114 -1.79 16.38 -10.17
CA GLU A 114 -2.42 15.76 -9.00
C GLU A 114 -3.11 14.44 -9.36
N ALA A 115 -3.71 14.36 -10.54
CA ALA A 115 -4.24 13.10 -11.07
C ALA A 115 -3.12 12.06 -11.28
N LEU A 116 -2.00 12.45 -11.91
CA LEU A 116 -0.85 11.57 -12.10
C LEU A 116 -0.31 11.06 -10.76
N ARG A 117 -0.07 11.98 -9.82
CA ARG A 117 0.43 11.72 -8.47
C ARG A 117 -0.50 10.78 -7.70
N TYR A 118 -1.80 11.04 -7.74
CA TYR A 118 -2.83 10.24 -7.07
C TYR A 118 -2.83 8.81 -7.59
N TRP A 119 -2.86 8.60 -8.90
CA TRP A 119 -2.88 7.25 -9.49
C TRP A 119 -1.53 6.53 -9.35
N ALA A 120 -0.41 7.26 -9.39
CA ALA A 120 0.92 6.72 -9.12
C ALA A 120 0.99 6.05 -7.74
N VAL A 121 0.42 6.68 -6.71
CA VAL A 121 0.36 6.10 -5.36
C VAL A 121 -0.69 5.00 -5.27
N HIS A 122 -1.93 5.27 -5.67
CA HIS A 122 -3.04 4.37 -5.38
C HIS A 122 -3.12 3.13 -6.30
N VAL A 123 -2.46 3.15 -7.45
CA VAL A 123 -2.32 1.98 -8.35
C VAL A 123 -0.87 1.47 -8.37
N GLY A 124 0.11 2.38 -8.38
CA GLY A 124 1.52 2.00 -8.42
C GLY A 124 1.99 1.26 -7.16
N LEU A 125 1.54 1.64 -5.95
CA LEU A 125 1.90 0.90 -4.75
C LEU A 125 1.35 -0.54 -4.76
N PRO A 126 0.06 -0.80 -5.09
CA PRO A 126 -0.43 -2.15 -5.31
C PRO A 126 0.40 -2.96 -6.29
N ILE A 127 0.83 -2.36 -7.41
CA ILE A 127 1.69 -3.03 -8.38
C ILE A 127 2.99 -3.50 -7.72
N ILE A 128 3.64 -2.64 -6.92
CA ILE A 128 4.89 -3.00 -6.23
C ILE A 128 4.64 -4.09 -5.17
N ALA A 129 3.53 -4.01 -4.42
CA ALA A 129 3.16 -5.02 -3.45
C ALA A 129 2.96 -6.40 -4.13
N ILE A 130 2.18 -6.43 -5.21
CA ILE A 130 1.93 -7.65 -6.02
C ILE A 130 3.22 -8.14 -6.68
N TYR A 131 4.11 -7.25 -7.12
CA TYR A 131 5.39 -7.62 -7.71
C TYR A 131 6.22 -8.47 -6.74
N GLY A 132 6.29 -8.10 -5.46
CA GLY A 132 6.96 -8.92 -4.45
C GLY A 132 6.37 -10.32 -4.35
N ALA A 133 5.04 -10.46 -4.40
CA ALA A 133 4.39 -11.77 -4.35
C ALA A 133 4.63 -12.61 -5.62
N VAL A 134 4.47 -12.01 -6.80
CA VAL A 134 4.46 -12.72 -8.08
C VAL A 134 5.86 -12.95 -8.64
N VAL A 135 6.74 -11.95 -8.54
CA VAL A 135 8.08 -11.99 -9.16
C VAL A 135 9.13 -12.48 -8.16
N TYR A 136 9.09 -12.01 -6.91
CA TYR A 136 10.01 -12.50 -5.86
C TYR A 136 9.52 -13.75 -5.13
N GLY A 137 8.28 -14.19 -5.39
CA GLY A 137 7.71 -15.38 -4.74
C GLY A 137 7.44 -15.19 -3.25
N TRP A 138 7.34 -13.94 -2.80
CA TRP A 138 7.10 -13.62 -1.40
C TRP A 138 5.65 -13.91 -1.00
N ARG A 139 5.45 -14.34 0.25
CA ARG A 139 4.17 -14.77 0.83
C ARG A 139 3.92 -14.16 2.20
N VAL A 140 2.75 -13.59 2.43
CA VAL A 140 2.38 -13.14 3.76
C VAL A 140 1.94 -14.31 4.65
N THR A 141 2.07 -14.14 5.96
CA THR A 141 1.66 -15.10 6.99
C THR A 141 0.83 -14.41 8.06
N TRP A 142 0.14 -15.17 8.92
CA TRP A 142 -0.56 -14.62 10.09
C TRP A 142 0.35 -13.81 11.01
N LYS A 143 1.62 -14.22 11.16
CA LYS A 143 2.63 -13.48 11.94
C LYS A 143 2.94 -12.13 11.29
N ASP A 144 3.04 -12.07 9.96
CA ASP A 144 3.19 -10.82 9.22
C ASP A 144 1.98 -9.90 9.40
N ALA A 145 0.75 -10.46 9.36
CA ALA A 145 -0.47 -9.69 9.57
C ALA A 145 -0.52 -9.06 10.98
N LEU A 146 -0.13 -9.82 12.00
CA LEU A 146 -0.04 -9.31 13.38
C LEU A 146 0.99 -8.18 13.49
N PHE A 147 2.20 -8.36 12.97
CA PHE A 147 3.21 -7.29 13.00
C PHE A 147 2.82 -6.09 12.16
N SER A 148 2.09 -6.31 11.07
CA SER A 148 1.54 -5.25 10.25
C SER A 148 0.50 -4.41 11.01
N ALA A 149 -0.41 -5.06 11.76
CA ALA A 149 -1.39 -4.37 12.58
C ALA A 149 -0.73 -3.59 13.74
N ILE A 150 0.28 -4.19 14.40
CA ILE A 150 1.07 -3.51 15.42
C ILE A 150 1.78 -2.29 14.83
N GLY A 151 2.46 -2.45 13.69
CA GLY A 151 3.15 -1.35 13.01
C GLY A 151 2.21 -0.22 12.60
N LEU A 152 0.98 -0.55 12.17
CA LEU A 152 -0.02 0.44 11.80
C LEU A 152 -0.46 1.26 13.01
N ASN A 153 -0.70 0.62 14.15
CA ASN A 153 -1.01 1.28 15.42
C ASN A 153 0.16 2.14 15.94
N LEU A 154 1.41 1.68 15.78
CA LEU A 154 2.60 2.46 16.14
C LEU A 154 2.72 3.73 15.31
N ILE A 155 2.53 3.64 13.98
CA ILE A 155 2.49 4.82 13.12
C ILE A 155 1.31 5.72 13.49
N ALA A 156 0.11 5.16 13.69
CA ALA A 156 -1.05 5.95 14.08
C ALA A 156 -0.79 6.73 15.38
N LEU A 157 -0.13 6.13 16.36
CA LEU A 157 0.24 6.82 17.60
C LEU A 157 1.19 8.00 17.34
N VAL A 158 2.22 7.80 16.51
CA VAL A 158 3.16 8.88 16.13
C VAL A 158 2.45 10.00 15.39
N ILE A 159 1.59 9.65 14.43
CA ILE A 159 0.83 10.62 13.62
C ILE A 159 -0.21 11.36 14.47
N TYR A 160 -0.83 10.70 15.45
CA TYR A 160 -1.74 11.35 16.39
C TYR A 160 -1.05 12.48 17.15
N PHE A 161 0.18 12.27 17.66
CA PHE A 161 0.94 13.34 18.31
C PHE A 161 1.40 14.42 17.33
N ALA A 162 1.78 14.05 16.10
CA ALA A 162 2.10 15.03 15.06
C ALA A 162 0.89 15.92 14.74
N ASN A 163 -0.31 15.35 14.67
CA ASN A 163 -1.57 16.07 14.48
C ASN A 163 -1.82 17.10 15.60
N LEU A 164 -1.51 16.75 16.85
CA LEU A 164 -1.62 17.70 17.98
C LEU A 164 -0.62 18.85 17.89
N ILE A 165 0.59 18.60 17.39
CA ILE A 165 1.64 19.62 17.24
C ILE A 165 1.31 20.58 16.09
N PHE A 166 0.81 20.06 14.98
CA PHE A 166 0.56 20.84 13.76
C PHE A 166 -0.88 21.34 13.62
N ASP A 167 -1.75 21.08 14.61
CA ASP A 167 -3.19 21.33 14.54
C ASP A 167 -3.82 20.75 13.26
N SER A 168 -3.47 19.50 12.96
CA SER A 168 -3.85 18.79 11.74
C SER A 168 -4.63 17.52 12.03
N ASN A 169 -5.04 16.80 10.98
CA ASN A 169 -5.84 15.58 11.10
C ASN A 169 -5.47 14.53 10.05
N TYR A 170 -4.18 14.26 9.90
CA TYR A 170 -3.67 13.19 9.03
C TYR A 170 -4.22 11.84 9.46
N MET A 171 -4.53 10.99 8.47
CA MET A 171 -5.15 9.67 8.66
C MET A 171 -6.49 9.70 9.42
N TYR A 172 -7.08 10.88 9.63
CA TYR A 172 -8.33 11.09 10.37
C TYR A 172 -8.31 10.47 11.78
N LEU A 173 -7.23 10.69 12.53
CA LEU A 173 -7.06 10.14 13.89
C LEU A 173 -7.63 11.03 15.00
N ASN A 174 -7.68 12.34 14.77
CA ASN A 174 -8.07 13.33 15.78
C ASN A 174 -9.55 13.74 15.61
N ALA A 175 -10.05 13.65 14.38
CA ALA A 175 -11.47 13.83 14.05
C ALA A 175 -11.83 13.05 12.79
N LYS A 176 -13.13 12.85 12.56
CA LYS A 176 -13.61 12.24 11.32
C LYS A 176 -13.33 13.14 10.10
N PRO A 177 -13.16 12.55 8.91
CA PRO A 177 -13.19 13.33 7.68
C PRO A 177 -14.52 14.09 7.56
N PRO A 178 -14.52 15.32 7.00
CA PRO A 178 -15.74 16.03 6.69
C PRO A 178 -16.56 15.27 5.61
N GLY A 179 -17.89 15.42 5.66
CA GLY A 179 -18.82 14.82 4.70
C GLY A 179 -19.30 13.40 5.04
N VAL A 180 -20.13 12.84 4.16
CA VAL A 180 -20.67 11.47 4.32
C VAL A 180 -19.64 10.47 3.78
N THR A 181 -18.91 9.85 4.70
CA THR A 181 -17.88 8.84 4.41
C THR A 181 -18.18 7.53 5.15
N ILE A 182 -17.37 6.49 4.97
CA ILE A 182 -17.46 5.26 5.79
C ILE A 182 -17.34 5.57 7.29
N TYR A 183 -16.66 6.66 7.67
CA TYR A 183 -16.56 7.09 9.06
C TYR A 183 -17.90 7.53 9.65
N SER A 184 -18.89 7.91 8.83
CA SER A 184 -20.23 8.29 9.30
C SER A 184 -20.90 7.16 10.09
N ILE A 185 -20.71 5.90 9.67
CA ILE A 185 -21.32 4.71 10.29
C ILE A 185 -20.50 4.12 11.45
N LEU A 186 -19.26 4.60 11.66
CA LEU A 186 -18.34 4.02 12.65
C LEU A 186 -18.48 4.63 14.07
N GLY A 187 -19.47 5.48 14.33
CA GLY A 187 -19.70 6.06 15.68
C GLY A 187 -18.72 7.18 16.04
N PRO A 188 -18.86 7.86 17.20
CA PRO A 188 -18.09 9.07 17.51
C PRO A 188 -16.61 8.80 17.80
N TRP A 189 -15.79 9.85 17.78
CA TRP A 189 -14.41 9.80 18.27
C TRP A 189 -14.40 9.52 19.79
N PRO A 190 -13.45 8.73 20.33
CA PRO A 190 -12.40 7.95 19.65
C PRO A 190 -12.86 6.53 19.23
N TRP A 191 -14.11 6.15 19.50
CA TRP A 191 -14.60 4.78 19.34
C TRP A 191 -14.53 4.23 17.91
N TYR A 192 -14.60 5.09 16.88
CA TYR A 192 -14.46 4.62 15.51
C TYR A 192 -13.06 4.05 15.22
N ILE A 193 -12.01 4.50 15.93
CA ILE A 193 -10.64 4.00 15.77
C ILE A 193 -10.61 2.52 16.15
N LEU A 194 -11.26 2.15 17.27
CA LEU A 194 -11.41 0.75 17.67
C LEU A 194 -12.21 -0.07 16.66
N ARG A 195 -13.22 0.53 16.00
CA ARG A 195 -13.97 -0.16 14.94
C ARG A 195 -13.12 -0.34 13.67
N LEU A 196 -12.23 0.60 13.36
CA LEU A 196 -11.28 0.47 12.26
C LEU A 196 -10.33 -0.70 12.47
N GLU A 197 -9.92 -1.01 13.71
CA GLU A 197 -9.14 -2.22 14.02
C GLU A 197 -9.90 -3.50 13.62
N GLY A 198 -11.23 -3.53 13.84
CA GLY A 198 -12.08 -4.62 13.36
C GLY A 198 -12.12 -4.72 11.82
N VAL A 199 -12.16 -3.59 11.12
CA VAL A 199 -12.07 -3.54 9.65
C VAL A 199 -10.72 -4.05 9.17
N ILE A 200 -9.62 -3.61 9.80
CA ILE A 200 -8.26 -4.05 9.51
C ILE A 200 -8.14 -5.56 9.69
N PHE A 201 -8.67 -6.11 10.79
CA PHE A 201 -8.65 -7.55 11.04
C PHE A 201 -9.35 -8.33 9.92
N ILE A 202 -10.54 -7.88 9.49
CA ILE A 202 -11.28 -8.51 8.38
C ILE A 202 -10.47 -8.42 7.09
N LEU A 203 -9.99 -7.23 6.71
CA LEU A 203 -9.26 -7.03 5.47
C LEU A 203 -7.95 -7.84 5.43
N PHE A 204 -7.18 -7.87 6.52
CA PHE A 204 -5.93 -8.63 6.58
C PHE A 204 -6.20 -10.14 6.50
N SER A 205 -7.27 -10.61 7.15
CA SER A 205 -7.70 -12.01 7.05
C SER A 205 -8.07 -12.36 5.60
N LEU A 206 -8.80 -11.51 4.89
CA LEU A 206 -9.12 -11.72 3.48
C LEU A 206 -7.88 -11.75 2.59
N LEU A 207 -6.90 -10.87 2.84
CA LEU A 207 -5.64 -10.84 2.10
C LEU A 207 -4.78 -12.09 2.32
N LEU A 208 -4.92 -12.79 3.45
CA LEU A 208 -4.21 -14.04 3.74
C LEU A 208 -4.76 -15.25 2.98
N ILE A 209 -6.06 -15.27 2.69
CA ILE A 209 -6.75 -16.40 2.02
C ILE A 209 -5.98 -16.94 0.79
N PRO A 210 -5.61 -16.12 -0.21
CA PRO A 210 -4.91 -16.63 -1.39
C PRO A 210 -3.55 -17.27 -1.06
N PHE A 211 -2.83 -16.76 -0.06
CA PHE A 211 -1.52 -17.29 0.33
C PHE A 211 -1.62 -18.59 1.12
N GLU A 212 -2.64 -18.73 1.97
CA GLU A 212 -2.95 -19.98 2.65
C GLU A 212 -3.39 -21.06 1.66
N TRP A 213 -4.24 -20.70 0.69
CA TRP A 213 -4.66 -21.60 -0.37
C TRP A 213 -3.47 -22.10 -1.20
N LEU A 214 -2.58 -21.20 -1.63
CA LEU A 214 -1.36 -21.57 -2.35
C LEU A 214 -0.47 -22.50 -1.52
N SER A 215 -0.32 -22.21 -0.22
CA SER A 215 0.50 -23.02 0.69
C SER A 215 -0.11 -24.42 0.93
N TYR A 216 -1.44 -24.52 0.96
CA TYR A 216 -2.16 -25.79 1.00
C TYR A 216 -1.92 -26.63 -0.26
N LEU A 217 -2.03 -26.03 -1.45
CA LEU A 217 -1.80 -26.72 -2.72
C LEU A 217 -0.37 -27.25 -2.84
N ASP A 218 0.62 -26.49 -2.38
CA ASP A 218 2.03 -26.91 -2.38
C ASP A 218 2.27 -28.12 -1.47
N LYS A 219 1.66 -28.13 -0.27
CA LYS A 219 1.71 -29.28 0.65
C LYS A 219 1.06 -30.52 0.03
N LYS A 220 -0.11 -30.36 -0.61
CA LYS A 220 -0.81 -31.47 -1.27
C LYS A 220 0.02 -32.11 -2.39
N LYS A 221 0.67 -31.29 -3.24
CA LYS A 221 1.57 -31.78 -4.29
C LYS A 221 2.77 -32.55 -3.73
N ARG A 222 3.38 -32.06 -2.65
CA ARG A 222 4.50 -32.74 -1.98
C ARG A 222 4.10 -34.10 -1.41
N ASN A 223 2.93 -34.19 -0.77
CA ASN A 223 2.45 -35.43 -0.16
C ASN A 223 1.98 -36.45 -1.21
N GLY A 224 1.37 -36.02 -2.32
CA GLY A 224 0.96 -36.90 -3.41
C GLY A 224 2.12 -37.51 -4.22
N ASN A 225 3.30 -36.87 -4.20
CA ASN A 225 4.51 -37.35 -4.87
C ASN A 225 5.44 -38.18 -3.96
N SER A 226 5.03 -38.47 -2.72
CA SER A 226 5.80 -39.35 -1.84
C SER A 226 5.64 -40.79 -2.33
N PRO A 227 6.71 -41.48 -2.80
CA PRO A 227 6.59 -42.87 -3.20
C PRO A 227 6.13 -43.68 -2.00
N ASN A 228 5.06 -44.44 -2.21
CA ASN A 228 4.46 -45.32 -1.23
C ASN A 228 5.58 -46.13 -0.57
N LYS A 229 5.92 -45.84 0.69
CA LYS A 229 6.81 -46.69 1.48
C LYS A 229 6.00 -47.95 1.77
N SER A 230 6.05 -48.92 0.86
CA SER A 230 5.53 -50.26 1.05
C SER A 230 6.29 -50.89 2.21
N HIS A 231 5.57 -51.13 3.30
CA HIS A 231 5.93 -52.11 4.32
C HIS A 231 5.76 -53.52 3.79
#